data_AF-A0A532E688-F1
#
_entry.id   AF-A0A532E688-F1
#
_cell.length_a   1.000
_cell.length_b   1.000
_cell.length_c   1.000
_cell.angle_alpha   90.00
_cell.angle_beta   90.00
_cell.angle_gamma   90.00
#
_symmetry.space_group_name_H-M   'P 1'
#
loop_
_entity.id
_entity.type
_entity.pdbx_description
1 polymer ?
#
loop_
_entity_poly.entity_id
_entity_poly.type
_entity_poly.pdbx_seq_one_letter_code
_entity_poly.pdbx_strand_id
1 'polypeptide(L)'
;MTMSHNHRLRAELDQHELAALQRYMVAIHEEPYESNPRVDVTEVFRGSEGQIFVPVTVSGTSLDPHLAMLMSHKSEQFYKQSGCRFVILQRIDGDPQRTSYVWDGAAWKTSP
;
A
#
# COMPACT_ATOMS: atom_id res chain seq x y z
N MET A 1 7.31 -26.97 -17.25
CA MET A 1 6.49 -26.51 -16.12
C MET A 1 7.20 -25.34 -15.45
N THR A 2 6.71 -24.13 -15.67
CA THR A 2 6.82 -22.97 -14.75
C THR A 2 5.91 -21.87 -15.31
N MET A 3 4.60 -22.08 -15.21
CA MET A 3 3.64 -20.98 -15.31
C MET A 3 3.59 -20.31 -13.94
N SER A 4 4.46 -19.33 -13.71
CA SER A 4 4.27 -18.36 -12.62
C SER A 4 4.16 -16.97 -13.22
N HIS A 5 3.19 -16.81 -14.13
CA HIS A 5 2.65 -15.50 -14.44
C HIS A 5 1.80 -15.12 -13.22
N ASN A 6 2.36 -14.32 -12.32
CA ASN A 6 1.60 -13.60 -11.31
C ASN A 6 0.64 -12.67 -12.05
N HIS A 7 -0.51 -13.20 -12.48
CA HIS A 7 -1.71 -12.45 -12.79
C HIS A 7 -2.23 -11.88 -11.47
N ARG A 8 -1.50 -10.93 -10.88
CA ARG A 8 -2.07 -10.03 -9.88
C ARG A 8 -3.09 -9.20 -10.65
N LEU A 9 -4.34 -9.66 -10.61
CA LEU A 9 -5.48 -8.95 -11.16
C LEU A 9 -5.42 -7.53 -10.62
N ARG A 10 -5.12 -6.57 -11.51
CA ARG A 10 -5.33 -5.15 -11.28
C ARG A 10 -6.71 -5.02 -10.65
N ALA A 11 -6.81 -4.49 -9.44
CA ALA A 11 -8.07 -4.51 -8.73
C ALA A 11 -9.10 -3.74 -9.56
N GLU A 12 -10.13 -4.42 -10.04
CA GLU A 12 -11.36 -3.77 -10.49
C GLU A 12 -12.03 -3.24 -9.22
N LEU A 13 -11.66 -2.03 -8.84
CA LEU A 13 -12.24 -1.33 -7.70
C LEU A 13 -13.60 -0.79 -8.13
N ASP A 14 -14.62 -1.05 -7.33
CA ASP A 14 -15.93 -0.43 -7.55
C ASP A 14 -15.89 1.08 -7.25
N GLN A 15 -16.98 1.80 -7.55
CA GLN A 15 -17.05 3.25 -7.34
C GLN A 15 -16.84 3.65 -5.87
N HIS A 16 -17.31 2.83 -4.93
CA HIS A 16 -17.17 3.09 -3.50
C HIS A 16 -15.72 2.88 -3.04
N GLU A 17 -15.08 1.79 -3.49
CA GLU A 17 -13.68 1.50 -3.20
C GLU A 17 -12.73 2.52 -3.82
N LEU A 18 -13.00 2.99 -5.04
CA LEU A 18 -12.25 4.07 -5.67
C LEU A 18 -12.33 5.37 -4.85
N ALA A 19 -13.53 5.74 -4.40
CA ALA A 19 -13.72 6.92 -3.57
C ALA A 19 -13.01 6.76 -2.21
N ALA A 20 -13.02 5.56 -1.63
CA ALA A 20 -12.30 5.26 -0.40
C ALA A 20 -10.78 5.31 -0.59
N LEU A 21 -10.26 4.78 -1.71
CA LEU A 21 -8.85 4.83 -2.07
C LEU A 21 -8.38 6.29 -2.24
N GLN A 22 -9.16 7.13 -2.91
CA GLN A 22 -8.84 8.55 -3.05
C GLN A 22 -8.69 9.24 -1.69
N ARG A 23 -9.60 8.98 -0.74
CA ARG A 23 -9.48 9.52 0.64
C ARG A 23 -8.25 8.97 1.37
N TYR A 24 -7.96 7.68 1.18
CA TYR A 24 -6.78 7.05 1.77
C TYR A 24 -5.47 7.64 1.21
N MET A 25 -5.41 7.91 -0.09
CA MET A 25 -4.28 8.57 -0.74
C MET A 25 -4.07 9.99 -0.21
N VAL A 26 -5.14 10.75 0.03
CA VAL A 26 -5.02 12.07 0.68
C VAL A 26 -4.39 11.93 2.07
N ALA A 27 -4.80 10.95 2.88
CA ALA A 27 -4.18 10.70 4.18
C ALA A 27 -2.69 10.34 4.10
N ILE A 28 -2.26 9.65 3.03
CA ILE A 28 -0.83 9.37 2.73
C ILE A 28 -0.08 10.65 2.31
N HIS A 29 -0.75 11.75 1.98
CA HIS A 29 -0.09 13.02 1.65
C HIS A 29 -0.19 14.06 2.77
N GLU A 30 -1.04 13.84 3.78
CA GLU A 30 -1.23 14.75 4.90
C GLU A 30 -0.18 14.61 6.01
N GLU A 31 0.51 13.47 6.13
CA GLU A 31 1.62 13.36 7.10
C GLU A 31 2.87 14.08 6.60
N PRO A 32 3.72 14.59 7.51
CA PRO A 32 4.97 15.25 7.16
C PRO A 32 6.07 14.23 6.79
N TYR A 33 5.91 13.55 5.65
CA TYR A 33 6.89 12.57 5.16
C TYR A 33 8.15 13.27 4.63
N GLU A 34 9.32 12.86 5.13
CA GLU A 34 10.60 13.19 4.46
C GLU A 34 10.77 12.42 3.15
N SER A 35 10.18 11.23 3.06
CA SER A 35 10.41 10.30 1.95
C SER A 35 9.57 10.58 0.70
N ASN A 36 8.65 11.55 0.73
CA ASN A 36 7.78 11.92 -0.39
C ASN A 36 7.07 10.71 -1.06
N PRO A 37 6.13 10.04 -0.36
CA PRO A 37 5.49 8.82 -0.85
C PRO A 37 4.67 9.07 -2.13
N ARG A 38 4.85 8.22 -3.13
CA ARG A 38 4.10 8.23 -4.38
C ARG A 38 3.29 6.94 -4.53
N VAL A 39 1.99 7.07 -4.65
CA VAL A 39 1.08 5.92 -4.83
C VAL A 39 1.07 5.49 -6.29
N ASP A 40 1.33 4.22 -6.56
CA ASP A 40 1.19 3.62 -7.90
C ASP A 40 -0.19 2.98 -8.04
N VAL A 41 -1.15 3.78 -8.48
CA VAL A 41 -2.55 3.36 -8.69
C VAL A 41 -2.70 2.30 -9.79
N THR A 42 -1.71 2.14 -10.67
CA THR A 42 -1.79 1.19 -11.79
C THR A 42 -1.47 -0.24 -11.35
N GLU A 43 -0.78 -0.39 -10.22
CA GLU A 43 -0.37 -1.68 -9.66
C GLU A 43 -1.18 -2.08 -8.41
N VAL A 44 -2.29 -1.38 -8.11
CA VAL A 44 -3.20 -1.76 -7.02
C VAL A 44 -3.86 -3.11 -7.33
N PHE A 45 -3.86 -4.03 -6.36
CA PHE A 45 -4.42 -5.37 -6.52
C PHE A 45 -5.17 -5.85 -5.27
N ARG A 46 -6.03 -6.85 -5.43
CA ARG A 46 -6.81 -7.43 -4.34
C ARG A 46 -6.15 -8.70 -3.79
N GLY A 47 -6.10 -8.81 -2.46
CA GLY A 47 -5.72 -10.01 -1.73
C GLY A 47 -6.83 -11.07 -1.68
N SER A 48 -6.46 -12.28 -1.27
CA SER A 48 -7.39 -13.40 -1.12
C SER A 48 -8.46 -13.19 -0.05
N GLU A 49 -8.21 -12.32 0.93
CA GLU A 49 -9.18 -12.01 2.00
C GLU A 49 -9.86 -10.65 1.77
N GLY A 50 -9.83 -10.13 0.54
CA GLY A 50 -10.48 -8.88 0.16
C GLY A 50 -9.68 -7.62 0.52
N GLN A 51 -8.44 -7.74 1.01
CA GLN A 51 -7.56 -6.58 1.18
C GLN A 51 -7.28 -5.91 -0.17
N ILE A 52 -7.13 -4.59 -0.16
CA ILE A 52 -6.69 -3.82 -1.32
C ILE A 52 -5.25 -3.39 -1.05
N PHE A 53 -4.32 -4.01 -1.76
CA PHE A 53 -2.90 -3.69 -1.66
C PHE A 53 -2.59 -2.47 -2.53
N VAL A 54 -2.02 -1.45 -1.90
CA VAL A 54 -1.72 -0.15 -2.50
C VAL A 54 -0.20 0.02 -2.53
N PRO A 55 0.44 -0.14 -3.71
CA PRO A 55 1.87 0.10 -3.83
C PRO A 55 2.20 1.58 -3.64
N VAL A 56 3.20 1.86 -2.79
CA VAL A 56 3.69 3.20 -2.50
C VAL A 56 5.20 3.21 -2.63
N THR A 57 5.72 4.01 -3.55
CA THR A 57 7.16 4.20 -3.74
C THR A 57 7.61 5.41 -2.94
N VAL A 58 8.60 5.23 -2.08
CA VAL A 58 9.22 6.32 -1.31
C VAL A 58 10.61 6.63 -1.86
N SER A 59 11.03 7.88 -1.74
CA SER A 59 12.42 8.28 -2.03
C SER A 59 13.34 7.96 -0.83
N GLY A 60 14.65 7.86 -1.09
CA GLY A 60 15.66 7.54 -0.07
C GLY A 60 16.11 6.08 -0.09
N THR A 61 16.65 5.60 1.03
CA THR A 61 17.27 4.26 1.14
C THR A 61 16.71 3.41 2.29
N SER A 62 15.67 3.88 2.98
CA SER A 62 15.12 3.23 4.17
C SER A 62 13.59 3.21 4.16
N LEU A 63 13.03 2.38 5.04
CA LEU A 63 11.58 2.25 5.16
C LEU A 63 10.99 3.43 5.94
N ASP A 64 9.80 3.90 5.56
CA ASP A 64 9.27 5.15 6.13
C ASP A 64 8.46 4.83 7.40
N PRO A 65 8.87 5.33 8.59
CA PRO A 65 8.16 5.06 9.83
C PRO A 65 6.76 5.69 9.89
N HIS A 66 6.49 6.77 9.17
CA HIS A 66 5.17 7.38 9.12
C HIS A 66 4.19 6.53 8.28
N LEU A 67 4.66 5.79 7.27
CA LEU A 67 3.82 4.83 6.57
C LEU A 67 3.44 3.66 7.49
N ALA A 68 4.37 3.20 8.35
CA ALA A 68 4.07 2.23 9.40
C ALA A 68 3.05 2.76 10.42
N MET A 69 3.18 4.02 10.83
CA MET A 69 2.24 4.68 11.74
C MET A 69 0.84 4.80 11.13
N LEU A 70 0.74 5.20 9.86
CA LEU A 70 -0.51 5.25 9.11
C LEU A 70 -1.16 3.86 9.05
N MET A 71 -0.37 2.82 8.76
CA MET A 71 -0.82 1.42 8.77
C MET A 71 -1.22 0.90 10.15
N SER A 72 -0.71 1.46 11.24
CA SER A 72 -1.03 1.02 12.61
C SER A 72 -2.26 1.71 13.19
N HIS A 73 -2.51 2.97 12.83
CA HIS A 73 -3.54 3.79 13.49
C HIS A 73 -4.65 4.25 12.54
N LYS A 74 -4.29 4.79 11.37
CA LYS A 74 -5.24 5.39 10.45
C LYS A 74 -5.94 4.36 9.59
N SER A 75 -5.25 3.30 9.16
CA SER A 75 -5.81 2.22 8.33
C SER A 75 -7.07 1.60 8.94
N GLU A 76 -7.07 1.33 10.24
CA GLU A 76 -8.20 0.76 10.99
C GLU A 76 -9.38 1.74 11.08
N GLN A 77 -9.09 3.04 11.25
CA GLN A 77 -10.14 4.08 11.23
C GLN A 77 -10.79 4.18 9.84
N PHE A 78 -9.97 4.16 8.78
CA PHE A 78 -10.47 4.14 7.40
C PHE A 78 -11.29 2.89 7.11
N TYR A 79 -10.86 1.73 7.62
CA TYR A 79 -11.62 0.49 7.49
C TYR A 79 -13.00 0.61 8.14
N LYS A 80 -13.09 1.15 9.37
CA LYS A 80 -14.39 1.35 10.05
C LYS A 80 -15.33 2.30 9.31
N GLN A 81 -14.79 3.29 8.61
CA GLN A 81 -15.59 4.29 7.88
C GLN A 81 -16.01 3.82 6.49
N SER A 82 -15.16 3.08 5.80
CA SER A 82 -15.35 2.71 4.39
C SER A 82 -15.71 1.25 4.17
N GLY A 83 -15.41 0.36 5.12
CA GLY A 83 -15.45 -1.09 4.90
C GLY A 83 -14.31 -1.61 4.01
N CYS A 84 -13.42 -0.75 3.51
CA CYS A 84 -12.31 -1.12 2.64
C CYS A 84 -11.03 -1.34 3.47
N ARG A 85 -10.43 -2.52 3.36
CA ARG A 85 -9.17 -2.84 4.05
C ARG A 85 -7.98 -2.55 3.13
N PHE A 86 -7.42 -1.35 3.24
CA PHE A 86 -6.22 -0.97 2.51
C PHE A 86 -4.94 -1.44 3.20
N VAL A 87 -3.98 -1.94 2.42
CA VAL A 87 -2.67 -2.36 2.90
C VAL A 87 -1.60 -1.69 2.04
N ILE A 88 -0.69 -0.94 2.65
CA ILE A 88 0.41 -0.30 1.94
C ILE A 88 1.50 -1.32 1.65
N LEU A 89 1.92 -1.39 0.39
CA LEU A 89 3.13 -2.07 -0.03
C LEU A 89 4.19 -1.02 -0.35
N GLN A 90 5.08 -0.78 0.60
CA GLN A 90 6.14 0.20 0.41
C GLN A 90 7.23 -0.36 -0.51
N ARG A 91 7.74 0.46 -1.43
CA ARG A 91 8.92 0.20 -2.24
C ARG A 91 9.88 1.37 -2.12
N ILE A 92 11.17 1.11 -2.28
CA ILE A 92 12.20 2.14 -2.27
C ILE A 92 12.52 2.52 -3.71
N ASP A 93 12.53 3.82 -4.01
CA ASP A 93 12.91 4.33 -5.32
C ASP A 93 14.36 3.95 -5.63
N GLY A 94 14.60 3.39 -6.81
CA GLY A 94 15.91 2.89 -7.21
C GLY A 94 16.32 1.54 -6.62
N ASP A 95 15.47 0.83 -5.87
CA ASP A 95 15.74 -0.57 -5.51
C ASP A 95 15.71 -1.47 -6.77
N PRO A 96 16.86 -2.02 -7.21
CA PRO A 96 16.91 -2.85 -8.43
C PRO A 96 16.12 -4.14 -8.29
N GLN A 97 15.87 -4.62 -7.07
CA GLN A 97 15.08 -5.82 -6.82
C GLN A 97 13.58 -5.53 -6.76
N ARG A 98 13.18 -4.24 -6.76
CA ARG A 98 11.78 -3.79 -6.57
C ARG A 98 11.11 -4.46 -5.37
N THR A 99 11.86 -4.62 -4.29
CA THR A 99 11.39 -5.28 -3.06
C THR A 99 10.20 -4.52 -2.51
N SER A 100 9.13 -5.25 -2.20
CA SER A 100 7.95 -4.68 -1.56
C SER A 100 7.97 -5.03 -0.07
N TYR A 101 7.62 -4.05 0.75
CA TYR A 101 7.59 -4.18 2.21
C TYR A 101 6.18 -3.90 2.72
N VAL A 102 5.73 -4.72 3.67
CA VAL A 102 4.45 -4.56 4.34
C VAL A 102 4.68 -4.40 5.83
N TRP A 103 3.95 -3.49 6.46
CA TRP A 103 3.95 -3.35 7.91
C TRP A 103 2.96 -4.33 8.54
N ASP A 104 3.42 -5.17 9.45
CA ASP A 104 2.58 -6.19 10.09
C ASP A 104 2.00 -5.78 11.45
N GLY A 105 2.26 -4.55 11.89
CA GLY A 105 1.89 -4.03 13.21
C GLY A 105 3.05 -3.93 14.19
N ALA A 106 4.19 -4.58 13.92
CA ALA A 106 5.38 -4.55 14.78
C ALA A 106 6.68 -4.29 14.01
N ALA A 107 6.79 -4.82 12.78
CA ALA A 107 7.96 -4.67 11.94
C ALA A 107 7.59 -4.64 10.46
N TRP A 108 8.51 -4.09 9.65
CA TRP A 108 8.45 -4.24 8.21
C TRP A 108 8.87 -5.65 7.82
N LYS A 109 8.05 -6.29 6.98
CA LYS A 109 8.32 -7.60 6.39
C LYS A 109 8.39 -7.48 4.88
N THR A 110 9.24 -8.29 4.25
CA THR A 110 9.24 -8.42 2.80
C THR A 110 7.95 -9.11 2.36
N SER A 111 7.27 -8.52 1.38
CA SER A 111 6.15 -9.15 0.69
C SER A 111 6.66 -9.81 -0.58
N PRO A 112 6.27 -11.06 -0.87
CA PRO A 112 6.48 -11.67 -2.18
C PRO A 112 5.68 -10.92 -3.27
#